data_AF-A0A2H1VFJ8-F1
#
_entry.id   AF-A0A2H1VFJ8-F1
#
_cell.length_a   1.000
_cell.length_b   1.000
_cell.length_c   1.000
_cell.angle_alpha   90.00
_cell.angle_beta   90.00
_cell.angle_gamma   90.00
#
_symmetry.space_group_name_H-M   'P 1'
#
loop_
_entity.id
_entity.type
_entity.pdbx_description
1 polymer ?
#
loop_
_entity_poly.entity_id
_entity_poly.type
_entity_poly.pdbx_seq_one_letter_code
_entity_poly.pdbx_strand_id
1 'polypeptide(L)'
;MFRVLVQVFIEKLLYSCPDIDKIYMLIREKKGQSIRERMTKIVADPLFNRLKDKRPGDLDKIVLVPGDITVPGLGISEENETILTDKVSSFSDNIMEDGYKK
;
A
#
# COMPACT_ATOMS: atom_id res chain seq x y z
N MET A 1 -8.86 -8.45 11.21
CA MET A 1 -9.94 -7.43 11.15
C MET A 1 -9.52 -6.16 10.38
N PHE A 2 -8.25 -5.74 10.40
CA PHE A 2 -7.80 -4.47 9.80
C PHE A 2 -7.52 -4.45 8.28
N ARG A 3 -7.43 -5.60 7.60
CA ARG A 3 -7.14 -5.67 6.16
C ARG A 3 -8.13 -4.87 5.29
N VAL A 4 -9.42 -4.96 5.62
CA VAL A 4 -10.49 -4.32 4.85
C VAL A 4 -10.47 -2.81 5.01
N LEU A 5 -10.09 -2.29 6.19
CA LEU A 5 -10.03 -0.85 6.45
C LEU A 5 -8.98 -0.16 5.57
N VAL A 6 -7.79 -0.76 5.44
CA VAL A 6 -6.73 -0.24 4.58
C VAL A 6 -7.18 -0.21 3.12
N GLN A 7 -7.83 -1.27 2.63
CA GLN A 7 -8.33 -1.32 1.26
C GLN A 7 -9.41 -0.25 1.00
N VAL A 8 -10.36 -0.07 1.93
CA VAL A 8 -11.41 0.96 1.84
C VAL A 8 -10.81 2.36 1.86
N PHE A 9 -9.80 2.59 2.69
CA PHE A 9 -9.12 3.88 2.75
C PHE A 9 -8.41 4.21 1.44
N ILE A 10 -7.67 3.26 0.87
CA ILE A 10 -6.98 3.43 -0.42
C ILE A 10 -7.99 3.68 -1.55
N GLU A 11 -9.05 2.89 -1.65
CA GLU A 11 -10.12 3.10 -2.65
C GLU A 11 -10.71 4.50 -2.50
N LYS A 12 -11.00 4.92 -1.27
CA LYS A 12 -11.63 6.21 -1.00
C LYS A 12 -10.72 7.38 -1.31
N LEU A 13 -9.42 7.27 -1.03
CA LEU A 13 -8.41 8.27 -1.38
C LEU A 13 -8.30 8.42 -2.90
N LEU A 14 -8.06 7.31 -3.62
CA LEU A 14 -8.00 7.32 -5.09
C LEU A 14 -9.30 7.86 -5.70
N TYR A 15 -10.44 7.52 -5.10
CA TYR A 15 -11.72 7.96 -5.62
C TYR A 15 -12.00 9.45 -5.36
N SER A 16 -11.73 9.93 -4.14
CA SER A 16 -12.12 11.28 -3.70
C SER A 16 -11.08 12.34 -4.02
N CYS A 17 -9.81 11.94 -4.21
CA CYS A 17 -8.67 12.82 -4.41
C CYS A 17 -7.96 12.44 -5.72
N PRO A 18 -8.50 12.85 -6.89
CA PRO A 18 -7.95 12.47 -8.20
C PRO A 18 -6.53 12.99 -8.43
N ASP A 19 -6.18 14.11 -7.79
CA ASP A 19 -4.88 14.78 -7.92
C ASP A 19 -3.75 14.09 -7.13
N ILE A 20 -4.05 13.04 -6.37
CA ILE A 20 -3.00 12.21 -5.75
C ILE A 20 -2.14 11.63 -6.86
N ASP A 21 -0.83 11.90 -6.79
CA ASP A 21 0.16 11.35 -7.71
C ASP A 21 0.44 9.88 -7.36
N LYS A 22 0.91 9.60 -6.14
CA LYS A 22 1.20 8.23 -5.68
C LYS A 22 0.77 7.99 -4.23
N ILE A 23 0.39 6.74 -3.96
CA ILE A 23 0.12 6.21 -2.62
C ILE A 23 1.20 5.17 -2.31
N TYR A 24 2.14 5.52 -1.43
CA TYR A 24 3.17 4.62 -0.97
C TYR A 24 2.65 3.78 0.20
N MET A 25 2.68 2.46 0.06
CA MET A 25 2.21 1.53 1.08
C MET A 25 3.35 0.60 1.50
N LEU A 26 3.76 0.74 2.75
CA LEU A 26 4.76 -0.12 3.34
C LEU A 26 4.19 -1.53 3.54
N ILE A 27 4.88 -2.55 3.05
CA ILE A 27 4.46 -3.94 3.15
C ILE A 27 5.61 -4.82 3.60
N ARG A 28 5.40 -5.57 4.69
CA ARG A 28 6.39 -6.52 5.18
C ARG A 28 6.53 -7.69 4.23
N GLU A 29 7.73 -7.98 3.73
CA GLU A 29 7.94 -9.16 2.89
C GLU A 29 7.57 -10.44 3.65
N LYS A 30 6.75 -11.29 3.03
CA LYS A 30 6.43 -12.63 3.56
C LYS A 30 7.15 -13.65 2.69
N LYS A 31 7.86 -14.60 3.31
CA LYS A 31 8.55 -15.68 2.59
C LYS A 31 7.57 -16.38 1.63
N GLY A 32 7.89 -16.37 0.34
CA GLY A 32 7.15 -17.10 -0.70
C GLY A 32 6.01 -16.37 -1.41
N GLN A 33 5.82 -15.05 -1.23
CA GLN A 33 4.93 -14.25 -2.09
C GLN A 33 5.63 -12.98 -2.56
N SER A 34 5.62 -12.75 -3.87
CA SER A 34 6.13 -11.51 -4.42
C SER A 34 5.22 -10.32 -4.09
N ILE A 35 5.80 -9.13 -3.99
CA ILE A 35 5.07 -7.86 -3.79
C ILE A 35 4.01 -7.67 -4.89
N ARG A 36 4.33 -8.04 -6.13
CA ARG A 36 3.41 -7.99 -7.28
C ARG A 36 2.20 -8.90 -7.11
N GLU A 37 2.39 -10.12 -6.62
CA GLU A 37 1.26 -11.03 -6.33
C GLU A 37 0.35 -10.48 -5.24
N ARG A 38 0.93 -9.86 -4.20
CA ARG A 38 0.16 -9.22 -3.14
C ARG A 38 -0.64 -8.03 -3.67
N MET A 39 -0.03 -7.19 -4.50
CA MET A 39 -0.72 -6.09 -5.17
C MET A 39 -1.90 -6.61 -5.98
N THR A 40 -1.67 -7.62 -6.82
CA THR A 40 -2.70 -8.24 -7.66
C THR A 40 -3.88 -8.75 -6.82
N LYS A 41 -3.61 -9.40 -5.68
CA LYS A 41 -4.66 -9.87 -4.76
C LYS A 41 -5.42 -8.72 -4.11
N ILE A 42 -4.75 -7.62 -3.76
CA ILE A 42 -5.40 -6.44 -3.16
C ILE A 42 -6.37 -5.82 -4.15
N VAL A 43 -5.91 -5.56 -5.38
CA VAL A 43 -6.74 -4.91 -6.41
C VAL A 43 -7.77 -5.84 -7.01
N ALA A 44 -7.60 -7.17 -6.94
CA ALA A 44 -8.60 -8.13 -7.39
C ALA A 44 -9.90 -8.07 -6.57
N ASP A 45 -9.87 -7.50 -5.37
CA ASP A 45 -11.05 -7.35 -4.51
C ASP A 45 -12.17 -6.55 -5.21
N PRO A 46 -13.45 -6.99 -5.11
CA PRO A 46 -14.59 -6.27 -5.67
C PRO A 46 -14.71 -4.82 -5.22
N LEU A 47 -14.13 -4.46 -4.07
CA LEU A 47 -14.04 -3.09 -3.59
C LEU A 47 -13.47 -2.13 -4.64
N PHE A 48 -12.48 -2.58 -5.41
CA PHE A 48 -11.82 -1.75 -6.43
C PHE A 48 -12.55 -1.76 -7.78
N ASN A 49 -13.64 -2.52 -7.96
CA ASN A 49 -14.33 -2.63 -9.26
C ASN A 49 -14.78 -1.27 -9.78
N ARG A 50 -15.28 -0.40 -8.90
CA ARG A 50 -15.65 0.97 -9.29
C ARG A 50 -14.49 1.77 -9.89
N LEU A 51 -13.28 1.64 -9.31
CA LEU A 51 -12.08 2.27 -9.85
C LEU A 51 -11.63 1.60 -11.14
N LYS A 52 -11.66 0.27 -11.24
CA LYS A 52 -11.35 -0.46 -12.49
C LYS A 52 -12.24 -0.03 -13.65
N ASP A 53 -13.53 0.16 -13.40
CA ASP A 53 -14.51 0.50 -14.43
C ASP A 53 -14.40 1.98 -14.86
N LYS A 54 -14.18 2.90 -13.91
CA LYS A 54 -14.22 4.34 -14.19
C LYS A 54 -12.84 4.96 -14.47
N ARG A 55 -11.82 4.51 -13.76
CA ARG A 55 -10.47 5.10 -13.72
C ARG A 55 -9.40 4.01 -13.45
N PRO A 56 -9.23 3.04 -14.36
CA PRO A 56 -8.33 1.91 -14.13
C PRO A 56 -6.88 2.33 -13.86
N GLY A 57 -6.41 3.43 -14.48
CA GLY A 57 -5.07 3.97 -14.27
C GLY A 57 -4.81 4.54 -12.87
N ASP A 58 -5.85 4.82 -12.08
CA ASP A 58 -5.65 5.27 -10.69
C ASP A 58 -5.08 4.15 -9.80
N LEU A 59 -5.23 2.88 -10.20
CA LEU A 59 -4.64 1.76 -9.45
C LEU A 59 -3.11 1.71 -9.58
N ASP A 60 -2.55 2.25 -10.67
CA ASP A 60 -1.11 2.31 -10.90
C ASP A 60 -0.41 3.34 -9.99
N LYS A 61 -1.20 4.21 -9.33
CA LYS A 61 -0.71 5.16 -8.32
C LYS A 61 -0.29 4.48 -7.03
N ILE A 62 -0.70 3.23 -6.80
CA ILE A 62 -0.33 2.47 -5.61
C ILE A 62 1.08 1.90 -5.77
N VAL A 63 2.00 2.34 -4.93
CA VAL A 63 3.39 1.87 -4.90
C VAL A 63 3.63 1.09 -3.61
N LEU A 64 3.93 -0.19 -3.73
CA LEU A 64 4.29 -1.02 -2.60
C LEU A 64 5.77 -0.87 -2.29
N VAL A 65 6.09 -0.50 -1.05
CA VAL A 65 7.46 -0.37 -0.56
C VAL A 65 7.73 -1.51 0.42
N PRO A 66 8.67 -2.43 0.15
CA PRO A 66 9.04 -3.43 1.12
C PRO A 66 9.72 -2.79 2.34
N GLY A 67 9.25 -3.13 3.53
CA GLY A 67 9.87 -2.68 4.77
C GLY A 67 9.23 -3.27 6.02
N ASP A 68 9.88 -3.05 7.16
CA ASP A 68 9.47 -3.52 8.48
C ASP A 68 9.54 -2.35 9.48
N ILE A 69 8.38 -1.90 9.96
CA ILE A 69 8.28 -0.81 10.93
C ILE A 69 8.93 -1.12 12.28
N THR A 70 9.25 -2.39 12.54
CA THR A 70 9.85 -2.82 13.81
C THR A 70 11.37 -2.62 13.84
N VAL A 71 11.99 -2.27 12.71
CA VAL A 71 13.43 -2.01 12.64
C VAL A 71 13.74 -0.53 12.39
N PRO A 72 14.91 -0.03 12.83
CA PRO A 72 15.35 1.33 12.52
C PRO A 72 15.35 1.59 11.02
N GLY A 73 14.93 2.79 10.61
CA GLY A 73 14.82 3.16 9.20
C GLY A 73 13.74 2.39 8.44
N LEU A 74 12.73 1.82 9.11
CA LEU A 74 11.60 1.10 8.49
C LEU A 74 11.98 -0.11 7.63
N GLY A 75 13.25 -0.54 7.65
CA GLY A 75 13.75 -1.66 6.84
C GLY A 75 13.61 -1.45 5.33
N ILE A 76 13.52 -0.19 4.87
CA ILE A 76 13.45 0.19 3.46
C ILE A 76 14.84 0.41 2.88
N SER A 77 14.98 0.36 1.55
CA SER A 77 16.25 0.72 0.88
C SER A 77 16.49 2.22 0.91
N GLU A 78 17.76 2.65 0.83
CA GLU A 78 18.15 4.07 0.77
C GLU A 78 17.47 4.83 -0.39
N GLU A 79 17.25 4.16 -1.52
CA GLU A 79 16.51 4.71 -2.67
C GLU A 79 15.05 5.03 -2.29
N ASN A 80 14.36 4.09 -1.65
CA ASN A 80 12.99 4.28 -1.20
C ASN A 80 12.93 5.33 -0.09
N GLU A 81 13.91 5.36 0.81
CA GLU A 81 14.01 6.38 1.86
C GLU A 81 14.08 7.78 1.24
N THR A 82 14.97 7.98 0.28
CA THR A 82 15.13 9.26 -0.43
C THR A 82 13.83 9.70 -1.12
N ILE A 83 13.15 8.76 -1.82
CA ILE A 83 11.87 9.03 -2.47
C ILE A 83 10.80 9.44 -1.46
N LEU A 84 10.71 8.71 -0.33
CA LEU A 84 9.70 8.99 0.69
C LEU A 84 9.97 10.32 1.39
N THR A 85 11.23 10.67 1.66
CA THR A 85 11.60 11.96 2.25
C THR A 85 11.26 13.14 1.32
N ASP A 86 11.40 12.98 0.01
CA ASP A 86 11.12 14.06 -0.95
C ASP A 86 9.64 14.20 -1.33
N LYS A 87 8.87 13.10 -1.33
CA LYS A 87 7.52 13.06 -1.92
C LYS A 87 6.37 12.89 -0.94
N VAL A 88 6.61 12.54 0.33
CA VAL A 88 5.52 12.25 1.28
C VAL A 88 5.06 13.52 1.99
N SER A 89 3.80 13.90 1.74
CA SER A 89 3.14 15.03 2.39
C SER A 89 2.42 14.68 3.70
N SER A 90 2.07 13.40 3.90
CA SER A 90 1.30 12.94 5.06
C SER A 90 1.52 11.45 5.34
N PHE A 91 1.66 11.09 6.62
CA PHE A 91 1.88 9.72 7.08
C PHE A 91 0.70 9.23 7.93
N SER A 92 0.24 8.00 7.70
CA SER A 92 -0.84 7.38 8.47
C SER A 92 -0.47 5.94 8.81
N ASP A 93 -0.35 5.63 10.09
CA ASP A 93 -0.03 4.29 10.57
C ASP A 93 -1.28 3.44 10.76
N ASN A 94 -1.29 2.26 10.13
CA ASN A 94 -2.23 1.18 10.44
C ASN A 94 -1.42 -0.12 10.56
N ILE A 95 -1.10 -0.50 11.80
CA ILE A 95 -0.28 -1.69 12.08
C ILE A 95 -1.13 -2.95 11.89
N MET A 96 -0.77 -3.76 10.89
CA MET A 96 -1.30 -5.12 10.75
C MET A 96 -0.45 -6.07 11.61
N GLU A 97 -0.99 -6.53 12.74
CA GLU A 97 -0.46 -7.75 13.37
C GLU A 97 -0.78 -8.94 12.46
N ASP A 98 0.24 -9.41 11.75
CA ASP A 98 0.20 -10.71 11.10
C ASP A 98 0.09 -11.76 12.21
N GLY A 99 -1.06 -12.45 12.28
CA GLY A 99 -1.28 -13.56 13.19
C GLY A 99 -0.18 -14.61 13.02
N TYR A 100 0.76 -14.63 13.97
CA TYR A 100 1.69 -15.72 14.18
C TYR A 100 0.88 -16.95 14.58
N LYS A 101 0.71 -17.90 13.66
CA LYS A 101 0.53 -19.29 14.09
C LYS A 101 1.89 -19.76 14.59
N LYS A 102 1.98 -20.03 15.90
CA LYS A 102 2.98 -20.93 16.48
C LYS A 102 2.92 -22.30 15.78
#